data_AF-A0A959ITG4-F1
#
_entry.id   AF-A0A959ITG4-F1
#
_cell.length_a   1.000
_cell.length_b   1.000
_cell.length_c   1.000
_cell.angle_alpha   90.00
_cell.angle_beta   90.00
_cell.angle_gamma   90.00
#
_symmetry.space_group_name_H-M   'P 1'
#
loop_
_entity.id
_entity.type
_entity.pdbx_description
1 polymer ?
#
loop_
_entity_poly.entity_id
_entity_poly.type
_entity_poly.pdbx_seq_one_letter_code
_entity_poly.pdbx_strand_id
1 'polypeptide(L)'
;NLLDLESIRPGAASHAYRFNILPDRVLEFTFDDILLPDSTTNEVASHGFVHFKIDQAPDLPIGSQVENQAAIYFDFNDPVLTNTTLHEIGEQFVDTMLLIIDELVETESVELGLQVFPNPFSSTATVEVVGMPAQMEGQVRLFDWSGRLLQKAHISETRFELEAQQLTEGVYLLQVEVDGMECMAKLVLLRQ
;
A
#
# COMPACT_ATOMS: atom_id res chain seq x y z
N ASN A 1 -23.29 0.65 17.75
CA ASN A 1 -21.86 0.37 18.05
C ASN A 1 -21.29 -0.21 16.78
N LEU A 2 -20.24 0.41 16.20
CA LEU A 2 -19.87 0.18 14.79
C LEU A 2 -18.86 -0.95 14.59
N LEU A 3 -18.18 -1.39 15.65
CA LEU A 3 -17.16 -2.44 15.57
C LEU A 3 -17.49 -3.58 16.53
N ASP A 4 -17.17 -4.80 16.11
CA ASP A 4 -17.32 -6.00 16.93
C ASP A 4 -16.05 -6.26 17.74
N LEU A 5 -16.13 -6.12 19.08
CA LEU A 5 -14.96 -6.32 19.94
C LEU A 5 -14.51 -7.78 20.01
N GLU A 6 -15.40 -8.75 19.78
CA GLU A 6 -15.05 -10.17 19.85
C GLU A 6 -14.19 -10.60 18.66
N SER A 7 -14.26 -9.82 17.56
CA SER A 7 -13.44 -10.01 16.36
C SER A 7 -12.01 -9.49 16.48
N ILE A 8 -11.66 -8.80 17.58
CA ILE A 8 -10.35 -8.14 17.70
C ILE A 8 -9.22 -9.17 17.68
N ARG A 9 -8.26 -8.96 16.79
CA ARG A 9 -7.03 -9.74 16.70
C ARG A 9 -5.83 -8.79 16.72
N PRO A 10 -5.02 -8.78 17.79
CA PRO A 10 -3.74 -8.07 17.75
C PRO A 10 -2.80 -8.74 16.73
N GLY A 11 -1.94 -7.95 16.09
CA GLY A 11 -1.11 -8.37 14.96
C GLY A 11 0.38 -8.14 15.21
N ALA A 12 1.13 -7.91 14.13
CA ALA A 12 2.56 -7.61 14.22
C ALA A 12 2.80 -6.26 14.92
N ALA A 13 3.97 -6.12 15.54
CA ALA A 13 4.43 -4.88 16.13
C ALA A 13 5.95 -4.79 15.99
N SER A 14 6.53 -3.60 16.21
CA SER A 14 7.98 -3.43 16.12
C SER A 14 8.75 -4.20 17.20
N HIS A 15 8.10 -4.48 18.34
CA HIS A 15 8.69 -5.16 19.48
C HIS A 15 7.67 -6.12 20.12
N ALA A 16 8.15 -6.97 21.04
CA ALA A 16 7.26 -7.79 21.85
C ALA A 16 6.36 -6.90 22.72
N TYR A 17 5.08 -7.23 22.79
CA TYR A 17 4.08 -6.44 23.51
C TYR A 17 3.18 -7.31 24.37
N ARG A 18 2.60 -6.68 25.40
CA ARG A 18 1.41 -7.16 26.09
C ARG A 18 0.20 -6.43 25.54
N PHE A 19 -0.89 -7.16 25.33
CA PHE A 19 -2.13 -6.62 24.80
C PHE A 19 -3.27 -6.81 25.79
N ASN A 20 -3.99 -5.73 26.06
CA ASN A 20 -5.19 -5.72 26.90
C ASN A 20 -6.33 -5.00 26.18
N ILE A 21 -7.55 -5.43 26.48
CA ILE A 21 -8.77 -4.68 26.13
C ILE A 21 -9.31 -4.12 27.44
N LEU A 22 -9.24 -2.81 27.60
CA LEU A 22 -9.72 -2.09 28.77
C LEU A 22 -11.24 -1.81 28.65
N PRO A 23 -11.89 -1.36 29.74
CA PRO A 23 -13.24 -0.79 29.65
C PRO A 23 -13.34 0.31 28.59
N ASP A 24 -14.58 0.65 28.20
CA ASP A 24 -14.85 1.71 27.22
C ASP A 24 -14.22 1.51 25.83
N ARG A 25 -13.90 0.25 25.49
CA ARG A 25 -13.41 -0.18 24.16
C ARG A 25 -12.02 0.34 23.81
N VAL A 26 -11.17 0.52 24.82
CA VAL A 26 -9.79 0.95 24.64
C VAL A 26 -8.88 -0.27 24.45
N LEU A 27 -8.12 -0.25 23.36
CA LEU A 27 -7.04 -1.21 23.12
C LEU A 27 -5.74 -0.68 23.73
N GLU A 28 -5.11 -1.48 24.58
CA GLU A 28 -3.85 -1.14 25.22
C GLU A 28 -2.75 -2.09 24.70
N PHE A 29 -1.73 -1.50 24.11
CA PHE A 29 -0.49 -2.17 23.73
C PHE A 29 0.63 -1.65 24.62
N THR A 30 1.21 -2.52 25.45
CA THR A 30 2.34 -2.17 26.30
C THR A 30 3.60 -2.81 25.76
N PHE A 31 4.62 -1.99 25.50
CA PHE A 31 5.97 -2.44 25.23
C PHE A 31 6.81 -2.26 26.49
N ASP A 32 7.24 -3.36 27.10
CA ASP A 32 8.12 -3.31 28.26
C ASP A 32 9.56 -3.04 27.78
N ASP A 33 10.19 -1.97 28.28
CA ASP A 33 11.58 -1.59 27.99
C ASP A 33 11.94 -1.52 26.49
N ILE A 34 11.09 -0.86 25.67
CA ILE A 34 11.30 -0.75 24.21
C ILE A 34 12.60 -0.05 23.80
N LEU A 35 13.16 0.81 24.67
CA LEU A 35 14.47 1.47 24.53
C LEU A 35 14.72 2.04 23.12
N LEU A 36 13.75 2.76 22.57
CA LEU A 36 13.89 3.39 21.26
C LEU A 36 15.02 4.43 21.29
N PRO A 37 15.94 4.43 20.30
CA PRO A 37 16.98 5.43 20.21
C PRO A 37 16.40 6.81 19.89
N ASP A 38 17.12 7.86 20.27
CA ASP A 38 16.73 9.22 19.94
C ASP A 38 16.71 9.42 18.41
N SER A 39 15.64 10.05 17.90
CA SER A 39 15.47 10.33 16.47
C SER A 39 16.62 11.14 15.84
N THR A 40 17.29 11.98 16.63
CA THR A 40 18.48 12.75 16.19
C THR A 40 19.74 11.90 16.07
N THR A 41 19.76 10.73 16.74
CA THR A 41 20.85 9.76 16.67
C THR A 41 20.58 8.70 15.60
N ASN A 42 19.36 8.17 15.53
CA ASN A 42 18.94 7.21 14.52
C ASN A 42 17.42 7.27 14.30
N GLU A 43 16.99 8.09 13.35
CA GLU A 43 15.58 8.30 13.02
C GLU A 43 14.88 6.99 12.68
N VAL A 44 15.44 6.19 11.77
CA VAL A 44 14.83 4.95 11.28
C VAL A 44 14.54 3.98 12.42
N ALA A 45 15.45 3.86 13.37
CA ALA A 45 15.28 2.99 14.53
C ALA A 45 14.43 3.59 15.65
N SER A 46 14.10 4.89 15.59
CA SER A 46 13.32 5.58 16.64
C SER A 46 11.80 5.38 16.51
N HIS A 47 11.36 4.68 15.47
CA HIS A 47 9.94 4.43 15.21
C HIS A 47 9.46 3.10 15.80
N GLY A 48 8.31 3.14 16.47
CA GLY A 48 7.54 1.96 16.84
C GLY A 48 6.30 1.78 15.95
N PHE A 49 5.78 0.56 15.85
CA PHE A 49 4.48 0.32 15.21
C PHE A 49 3.72 -0.80 15.93
N VAL A 50 2.39 -0.74 15.81
CA VAL A 50 1.46 -1.83 16.17
C VAL A 50 0.50 -2.04 15.01
N HIS A 51 0.09 -3.28 14.80
CA HIS A 51 -0.94 -3.66 13.86
C HIS A 51 -2.01 -4.45 14.60
N PHE A 52 -3.28 -4.23 14.25
CA PHE A 52 -4.41 -5.00 14.76
C PHE A 52 -5.52 -5.05 13.73
N LYS A 53 -6.38 -6.04 13.86
CA LYS A 53 -7.59 -6.19 13.04
C LYS A 53 -8.82 -6.19 13.94
N ILE A 54 -9.88 -5.56 13.46
CA ILE A 54 -11.23 -5.60 14.03
C ILE A 54 -12.24 -5.58 12.90
N ASP A 55 -13.25 -6.42 12.99
CA ASP A 55 -14.34 -6.48 12.03
C ASP A 55 -15.41 -5.44 12.36
N GLN A 56 -16.09 -4.98 11.31
CA GLN A 56 -17.25 -4.12 11.43
C GLN A 56 -18.43 -4.91 12.01
N ALA A 57 -19.30 -4.23 12.75
CA ALA A 57 -20.59 -4.83 13.10
C ALA A 57 -21.38 -5.16 11.82
N PRO A 58 -22.21 -6.21 11.81
CA PRO A 58 -23.04 -6.53 10.65
C PRO A 58 -24.08 -5.44 10.38
N ASP A 59 -24.49 -5.32 9.11
CA ASP A 59 -25.60 -4.49 8.64
C ASP A 59 -25.50 -2.99 9.00
N LEU A 60 -24.29 -2.43 8.99
CA LEU A 60 -24.11 -1.00 9.20
C LEU A 60 -24.68 -0.17 8.05
N PRO A 61 -25.36 0.96 8.32
CA PRO A 61 -25.77 1.89 7.28
C PRO A 61 -24.57 2.41 6.49
N ILE A 62 -24.70 2.47 5.17
CA ILE A 62 -23.76 3.18 4.30
C ILE A 62 -23.65 4.65 4.75
N GLY A 63 -22.43 5.17 4.74
CA GLY A 63 -22.05 6.48 5.27
C GLY A 63 -21.76 6.48 6.78
N SER A 64 -21.79 5.32 7.45
CA SER A 64 -21.41 5.24 8.87
C SER A 64 -19.94 5.61 9.06
N GLN A 65 -19.65 6.48 10.03
CA GLN A 65 -18.30 6.98 10.28
C GLN A 65 -17.70 6.36 11.54
N VAL A 66 -16.57 5.71 11.40
CA VAL A 66 -15.77 5.11 12.47
C VAL A 66 -14.53 5.97 12.70
N GLU A 67 -14.44 6.57 13.87
CA GLU A 67 -13.28 7.36 14.27
C GLU A 67 -12.39 6.58 15.24
N ASN A 68 -11.07 6.78 15.14
CA ASN A 68 -10.10 6.20 16.07
C ASN A 68 -8.97 7.20 16.36
N GLN A 69 -8.56 7.27 17.63
CA GLN A 69 -7.46 8.09 18.10
C GLN A 69 -6.63 7.27 19.08
N ALA A 70 -5.31 7.48 19.07
CA ALA A 70 -4.39 6.86 20.00
C ALA A 70 -3.77 7.89 20.95
N ALA A 71 -3.43 7.42 22.16
CA ALA A 71 -2.63 8.13 23.13
C ALA A 71 -1.34 7.34 23.36
N ILE A 72 -0.19 7.99 23.15
CA ILE A 72 1.13 7.35 23.28
C ILE A 72 1.76 7.84 24.58
N TYR A 73 2.12 6.90 25.45
CA TYR A 73 2.76 7.16 26.73
C TYR A 73 4.22 6.73 26.66
N PHE A 74 5.12 7.61 27.08
CA PHE A 74 6.54 7.32 27.24
C PHE A 74 6.93 7.58 28.69
N ASP A 75 7.57 6.59 29.31
CA ASP A 75 7.96 6.62 30.72
C ASP A 75 6.79 7.03 31.63
N PHE A 76 6.95 8.15 32.33
CA PHE A 76 5.95 8.71 33.26
C PHE A 76 5.40 10.06 32.78
N ASN A 77 5.52 10.36 31.48
CA ASN A 77 5.03 11.61 30.91
C ASN A 77 3.54 11.54 30.58
N ASP A 78 2.95 12.72 30.42
CA ASP A 78 1.60 12.86 29.88
C ASP A 78 1.51 12.29 28.45
N PRO A 79 0.33 11.78 28.04
CA PRO A 79 0.19 11.16 26.73
C PRO A 79 0.37 12.17 25.61
N VAL A 80 1.06 11.73 24.56
CA VAL A 80 1.05 12.38 23.26
C VAL A 80 -0.15 11.84 22.48
N LEU A 81 -1.16 12.69 22.27
CA LEU A 81 -2.36 12.33 21.49
C LEU A 81 -2.06 12.41 19.99
N THR A 82 -2.46 11.39 19.24
CA THR A 82 -2.37 11.40 17.77
C THR A 82 -3.50 12.22 17.16
N ASN A 83 -3.42 12.47 15.85
CA ASN A 83 -4.59 12.86 15.08
C ASN A 83 -5.67 11.76 15.12
N THR A 84 -6.91 12.17 14.89
CA THR A 84 -8.02 11.25 14.70
C THR A 84 -8.02 10.71 13.26
N THR A 85 -8.21 9.41 13.12
CA THR A 85 -8.45 8.74 11.84
C THR A 85 -9.96 8.58 11.64
N LEU A 86 -10.42 8.66 10.39
CA LEU A 86 -11.83 8.51 10.01
C LEU A 86 -11.95 7.44 8.93
N HIS A 87 -12.79 6.44 9.18
CA HIS A 87 -13.16 5.41 8.21
C HIS A 87 -14.66 5.47 7.97
N GLU A 88 -15.08 5.68 6.71
CA GLU A 88 -16.49 5.72 6.33
C GLU A 88 -16.90 4.40 5.66
N ILE A 89 -17.98 3.78 6.17
CA ILE A 89 -18.53 2.54 5.63
C ILE A 89 -19.25 2.87 4.32
N GLY A 90 -18.80 2.29 3.21
CA GLY A 90 -19.35 2.52 1.89
C GLY A 90 -19.59 1.22 1.14
N GLU A 91 -20.45 1.29 0.13
CA GLU A 91 -20.47 0.34 -0.97
C GLU A 91 -19.86 1.04 -2.19
N GLN A 92 -19.24 0.28 -3.11
CA GLN A 92 -18.36 0.78 -4.20
C GLN A 92 -16.92 1.09 -3.79
N PHE A 93 -16.29 0.20 -3.03
CA PHE A 93 -14.84 0.09 -3.16
C PHE A 93 -14.55 -0.21 -4.63
N VAL A 94 -13.68 0.58 -5.26
CA VAL A 94 -13.03 0.13 -6.50
C VAL A 94 -12.53 -1.27 -6.18
N ASP A 95 -13.01 -2.27 -6.92
CA ASP A 95 -12.58 -3.66 -6.80
C ASP A 95 -11.11 -3.70 -7.22
N THR A 96 -10.27 -3.21 -6.32
CA THR A 96 -8.85 -3.29 -6.44
C THR A 96 -8.59 -4.72 -6.08
N MET A 97 -8.60 -5.57 -7.11
CA MET A 97 -7.89 -6.83 -7.07
C MET A 97 -6.44 -6.45 -6.70
N LEU A 98 -6.17 -6.43 -5.40
CA LEU A 98 -4.85 -6.50 -4.82
C LEU A 98 -4.39 -7.92 -5.13
N LEU A 99 -3.70 -8.08 -6.25
CA LEU A 99 -2.79 -9.20 -6.40
C LEU A 99 -1.70 -8.98 -5.35
N ILE A 100 -1.92 -9.47 -4.14
CA ILE A 100 -0.84 -9.78 -3.22
C ILE A 100 -0.19 -11.01 -3.85
N ILE A 101 0.90 -10.79 -4.60
CA ILE A 101 1.79 -11.88 -4.98
C ILE A 101 2.54 -12.20 -3.70
N ASP A 102 1.99 -13.11 -2.92
CA ASP A 102 2.65 -13.67 -1.74
C ASP A 102 3.70 -14.68 -2.23
N GLU A 103 4.79 -14.17 -2.79
CA GLU A 103 5.98 -14.97 -3.06
C GLU A 103 7.20 -14.17 -2.57
N LEU A 104 7.44 -14.26 -1.26
CA LEU A 104 8.77 -14.03 -0.71
C LEU A 104 9.68 -15.17 -1.18
N VAL A 105 10.18 -15.07 -2.40
CA VAL A 105 11.40 -15.78 -2.78
C VAL A 105 12.55 -14.83 -2.50
N GLU A 106 13.19 -15.03 -1.35
CA GLU A 106 14.54 -14.51 -1.11
C GLU A 106 15.48 -15.17 -2.13
N THR A 107 15.63 -14.54 -3.28
CA THR A 107 16.79 -14.72 -4.15
C THR A 107 17.44 -13.37 -4.36
N GLU A 108 18.73 -13.28 -3.99
CA GLU A 108 19.64 -12.18 -4.32
C GLU A 108 19.89 -12.07 -5.84
N SER A 109 18.83 -12.06 -6.63
CA SER A 109 18.83 -11.67 -8.03
C SER A 109 18.13 -10.33 -8.10
N VAL A 110 18.74 -9.37 -8.78
CA VAL A 110 18.10 -8.10 -9.11
C VAL A 110 16.79 -8.42 -9.83
N GLU A 111 15.66 -8.41 -9.10
CA GLU A 111 14.36 -8.66 -9.68
C GLU A 111 14.05 -7.52 -10.65
N LEU A 112 13.80 -7.86 -11.91
CA LEU A 112 13.30 -6.93 -12.90
C LEU A 112 11.98 -6.34 -12.37
N GLY A 113 12.02 -5.09 -11.90
CA GLY A 113 10.89 -4.40 -11.32
C GLY A 113 10.26 -3.41 -12.29
N LEU A 114 9.01 -3.04 -12.05
CA LEU A 114 8.31 -2.01 -12.82
C LEU A 114 7.62 -1.05 -11.87
N GLN A 115 8.07 0.20 -11.84
CA GLN A 115 7.44 1.28 -11.10
C GLN A 115 6.67 2.19 -12.05
N VAL A 116 5.45 2.56 -11.69
CA VAL A 116 4.60 3.44 -12.50
C VAL A 116 4.00 4.52 -11.62
N PHE A 117 4.26 5.78 -11.94
CA PHE A 117 3.78 6.91 -11.14
C PHE A 117 3.46 8.17 -11.98
N PRO A 118 2.42 8.94 -11.63
CA PRO A 118 1.43 8.61 -10.61
C PRO A 118 0.54 7.44 -11.06
N ASN A 119 -0.01 6.70 -10.11
CA ASN A 119 -1.02 5.68 -10.37
C ASN A 119 -2.03 5.73 -9.21
N PRO A 120 -3.26 6.24 -9.41
CA PRO A 120 -3.86 6.60 -10.70
C PRO A 120 -3.23 7.82 -11.42
N PHE A 121 -3.37 7.89 -12.74
CA PHE A 121 -2.95 9.01 -13.59
C PHE A 121 -4.11 9.59 -14.40
N SER A 122 -3.98 10.82 -14.92
CA SER A 122 -5.02 11.50 -15.72
C SER A 122 -4.62 11.87 -17.14
N SER A 123 -3.33 12.14 -17.38
CA SER A 123 -2.78 12.51 -18.68
C SER A 123 -1.55 11.69 -19.05
N THR A 124 -0.57 11.63 -18.16
CA THR A 124 0.68 10.89 -18.35
C THR A 124 1.07 10.13 -17.09
N ALA A 125 1.75 9.00 -17.26
CA ALA A 125 2.41 8.27 -16.20
C ALA A 125 3.89 8.05 -16.56
N THR A 126 4.79 8.25 -15.62
CA THR A 126 6.18 7.83 -15.74
C THR A 126 6.27 6.34 -15.44
N VAL A 127 6.97 5.60 -16.30
CA VAL A 127 7.29 4.19 -16.11
C VAL A 127 8.80 4.07 -15.92
N GLU A 128 9.23 3.34 -14.89
CA GLU A 128 10.62 3.06 -14.58
C GLU A 128 10.83 1.55 -14.42
N VAL A 129 11.70 1.00 -15.27
CA VAL A 129 12.15 -0.39 -15.26
C VAL A 129 13.34 -0.49 -14.31
N VAL A 130 13.14 -1.19 -13.20
CA VAL A 130 14.14 -1.36 -12.16
C VAL A 130 14.93 -2.64 -12.43
N GLY A 131 16.24 -2.59 -12.18
CA GLY A 131 17.10 -3.76 -12.26
C GLY A 131 17.76 -4.00 -13.62
N MET A 132 17.55 -3.10 -14.58
CA MET A 132 18.20 -3.12 -15.90
C MET A 132 19.27 -2.02 -16.02
N PRO A 133 20.29 -2.20 -16.89
CA PRO A 133 21.19 -1.11 -17.26
C PRO A 133 20.43 0.05 -17.90
N ALA A 134 20.92 1.28 -17.71
CA ALA A 134 20.27 2.50 -18.21
C ALA A 134 19.97 2.49 -19.73
N GLN A 135 20.80 1.77 -20.49
CA GLN A 135 20.54 1.41 -21.87
C GLN A 135 20.19 -0.08 -21.94
N MET A 136 19.04 -0.39 -22.51
CA MET A 136 18.51 -1.74 -22.68
C MET A 136 17.74 -1.80 -24.00
N GLU A 137 17.36 -2.99 -24.46
CA GLU A 137 16.35 -3.13 -25.51
C GLU A 137 15.18 -3.93 -24.96
N GLY A 138 13.99 -3.36 -25.04
CA GLY A 138 12.79 -3.99 -24.52
C GLY A 138 11.57 -3.72 -25.35
N GLN A 139 10.48 -4.39 -24.99
CA GLN A 139 9.18 -4.21 -25.58
C GLN A 139 8.15 -3.95 -24.50
N VAL A 140 7.32 -2.95 -24.73
CA VAL A 140 6.20 -2.59 -23.88
C VAL A 140 4.90 -3.00 -24.56
N ARG A 141 3.98 -3.58 -23.81
CA ARG A 141 2.63 -3.94 -24.25
C ARG A 141 1.63 -3.41 -23.23
N LEU A 142 0.60 -2.71 -23.72
CA LEU A 142 -0.49 -2.21 -22.90
C LEU A 142 -1.76 -2.98 -23.25
N PHE A 143 -2.43 -3.52 -22.25
CA PHE A 143 -3.68 -4.26 -22.38
C PHE A 143 -4.81 -3.55 -21.64
N ASP A 144 -6.04 -3.66 -22.15
CA ASP A 144 -7.23 -3.34 -21.35
C ASP A 144 -7.54 -4.44 -20.32
N TRP A 145 -8.52 -4.17 -19.45
CA TRP A 145 -8.96 -5.11 -18.40
C TRP A 145 -9.42 -6.48 -18.94
N SER A 146 -9.79 -6.59 -20.22
CA SER A 146 -10.19 -7.86 -20.84
C SER A 146 -9.00 -8.65 -21.40
N GLY A 147 -7.78 -8.12 -21.29
CA GLY A 147 -6.57 -8.70 -21.85
C GLY A 147 -6.37 -8.41 -23.34
N ARG A 148 -7.15 -7.50 -23.93
CA ARG A 148 -6.96 -7.11 -25.34
C ARG A 148 -5.80 -6.11 -25.43
N LEU A 149 -4.84 -6.42 -26.31
CA LEU A 149 -3.70 -5.56 -26.60
C LEU A 149 -4.16 -4.24 -27.25
N LEU A 150 -3.82 -3.12 -26.63
CA LEU A 150 -4.13 -1.77 -27.12
C LEU A 150 -2.92 -1.10 -27.77
N GLN A 151 -1.75 -1.21 -27.16
CA GLN A 151 -0.53 -0.58 -27.65
C GLN A 151 0.67 -1.51 -27.50
N LYS A 152 1.64 -1.35 -28.41
CA LYS A 152 2.92 -2.05 -28.41
C LYS A 152 4.01 -1.09 -28.87
N ALA A 153 5.08 -0.99 -28.09
CA ALA A 153 6.21 -0.11 -28.40
C ALA A 153 7.55 -0.78 -28.08
N HIS A 154 8.61 -0.34 -28.75
CA HIS A 154 9.99 -0.68 -28.37
C HIS A 154 10.53 0.41 -27.44
N ILE A 155 11.31 0.01 -26.44
CA ILE A 155 11.97 0.91 -25.51
C ILE A 155 13.47 0.64 -25.51
N SER A 156 14.26 1.70 -25.40
CA SER A 156 15.72 1.65 -25.32
C SER A 156 16.30 2.17 -24.00
N GLU A 157 15.43 2.73 -23.15
CA GLU A 157 15.76 3.37 -21.89
C GLU A 157 14.94 2.75 -20.77
N THR A 158 15.47 2.78 -19.54
CA THR A 158 14.78 2.27 -18.36
C THR A 158 13.65 3.17 -17.88
N ARG A 159 13.57 4.42 -18.37
CA ARG A 159 12.54 5.38 -17.98
C ARG A 159 11.86 5.97 -19.21
N PHE A 160 10.54 5.96 -19.23
CA PHE A 160 9.75 6.53 -20.33
C PHE A 160 8.38 7.02 -19.85
N GLU A 161 7.72 7.84 -20.66
CA GLU A 161 6.37 8.32 -20.37
C GLU A 161 5.31 7.52 -21.14
N LEU A 162 4.21 7.21 -20.47
CA LEU A 162 3.00 6.64 -21.04
C LEU A 162 1.94 7.74 -21.14
N GLU A 163 1.46 8.01 -22.35
CA GLU A 163 0.43 9.02 -22.60
C GLU A 163 -0.99 8.43 -22.68
N ALA A 164 -1.94 9.07 -22.01
CA ALA A 164 -3.35 8.65 -21.94
C ALA A 164 -4.23 9.12 -23.12
N GLN A 165 -3.69 9.87 -24.09
CA GLN A 165 -4.51 10.57 -25.09
C GLN A 165 -5.48 9.67 -25.86
N GLN A 166 -5.10 8.41 -26.12
CA GLN A 166 -5.91 7.44 -26.86
C GLN A 166 -6.59 6.39 -25.96
N LEU A 167 -6.53 6.57 -24.64
CA LEU A 167 -7.07 5.64 -23.64
C LEU A 167 -8.36 6.19 -23.02
N THR A 168 -9.30 5.31 -22.72
CA THR A 168 -10.50 5.64 -21.95
C THR A 168 -10.22 5.54 -20.45
N GLU A 169 -11.10 6.06 -19.61
CA GLU A 169 -10.98 5.77 -18.16
C GLU A 169 -11.08 4.27 -17.90
N GLY A 170 -10.32 3.78 -16.92
CA GLY A 170 -10.37 2.38 -16.53
C GLY A 170 -9.04 1.80 -16.07
N VAL A 171 -9.02 0.47 -15.97
CA VAL A 171 -7.86 -0.32 -15.55
C VAL A 171 -7.13 -0.86 -16.76
N TYR A 172 -5.81 -0.76 -16.73
CA TYR A 172 -4.90 -1.24 -17.75
C TYR A 172 -3.82 -2.13 -17.15
N LEU A 173 -3.28 -3.05 -17.95
CA LEU A 173 -2.11 -3.84 -17.60
C LEU A 173 -0.95 -3.44 -18.54
N LEU A 174 0.15 -2.99 -17.97
CA LEU A 174 1.39 -2.73 -18.69
C LEU A 174 2.34 -3.88 -18.46
N GLN A 175 2.83 -4.47 -19.54
CA GLN A 175 3.81 -5.53 -19.55
C GLN A 175 5.07 -5.01 -20.22
N VAL A 176 6.23 -5.25 -19.61
CA VAL A 176 7.54 -4.91 -20.15
C VAL A 176 8.36 -6.19 -20.25
N GLU A 177 8.91 -6.45 -21.43
CA GLU A 177 9.79 -7.57 -21.70
C GLU A 177 11.19 -7.07 -22.08
N VAL A 178 12.22 -7.54 -21.39
CA VAL A 178 13.63 -7.16 -21.57
C VAL A 178 14.49 -8.40 -21.44
N ASP A 179 15.32 -8.71 -22.44
CA ASP A 179 16.20 -9.89 -22.44
C ASP A 179 15.48 -11.21 -22.09
N GLY A 180 14.21 -11.34 -22.49
CA GLY A 180 13.36 -12.51 -22.20
C GLY A 180 12.80 -12.58 -20.78
N MET A 181 13.14 -11.61 -19.92
CA MET A 181 12.48 -11.40 -18.62
C MET A 181 11.27 -10.51 -18.80
N GLU A 182 10.23 -10.76 -18.02
CA GLU A 182 8.96 -10.04 -18.12
C GLU A 182 8.55 -9.50 -16.75
N CYS A 183 8.11 -8.25 -16.70
CA CYS A 183 7.51 -7.63 -15.53
C CYS A 183 6.20 -6.94 -15.91
N MET A 184 5.30 -6.79 -14.94
CA MET A 184 3.97 -6.24 -15.17
C MET A 184 3.58 -5.24 -14.09
N ALA A 185 2.78 -4.23 -14.46
CA ALA A 185 2.18 -3.28 -13.55
C ALA A 185 0.72 -3.02 -13.95
N LYS A 186 -0.15 -2.89 -12.94
CA LYS A 186 -1.52 -2.41 -13.11
C LYS A 186 -1.53 -0.89 -13.11
N LEU A 187 -2.25 -0.27 -14.04
CA LEU A 187 -2.47 1.17 -14.10
C LEU A 187 -3.96 1.49 -13.99
N VAL A 188 -4.27 2.62 -13.37
CA VAL A 188 -5.62 3.17 -13.27
C VAL A 188 -5.61 4.56 -13.90
N LEU A 189 -6.41 4.76 -14.95
CA LEU A 189 -6.60 6.05 -15.61
C LEU A 189 -7.93 6.66 -15.16
N LEU A 190 -7.87 7.86 -14.59
CA LEU A 190 -9.01 8.68 -14.15
C LEU A 190 -8.94 10.04 -14.84
N ARG A 191 -9.97 10.46 -15.57
CA ARG A 191 -10.07 11.83 -16.10
C ARG A 191 -10.55 12.74 -14.96
N GLN A 192 -10.01 13.95 -14.94
CA GLN A 192 -10.49 15.03 -14.09
C GLN A 192 -11.62 15.79 -14.79
#